data_AF-A0A4Q7FYJ8-F1
#
_entry.id   AF-A0A4Q7FYJ8-F1
#
_cell.length_a   1.000
_cell.length_b   1.000
_cell.length_c   1.000
_cell.angle_alpha   90.00
_cell.angle_beta   90.00
_cell.angle_gamma   90.00
#
_symmetry.space_group_name_H-M   'P 1'
#
loop_
_entity.id
_entity.type
_entity.pdbx_description
1 polymer ?
#
loop_
_entity_poly.entity_id
_entity_poly.type
_entity_poly.pdbx_seq_one_letter_code
_entity_poly.pdbx_strand_id
1 'polypeptide(L)' 'MEVIAFLVPLALLLGLFGLLGFLWSLKNGQYDDLEGAAWRAISDDDETPTTSGPSAAHRGV' A
#
# COMPACT_ATOMS: atom_id res chain seq x y z
N MET A 1 -15.48 25.61 -28.66
CA MET A 1 -16.14 25.94 -27.37
C MET A 1 -16.94 24.76 -26.83
N GLU A 2 -17.58 23.93 -27.67
CA GLU A 2 -18.30 22.71 -27.25
C GLU A 2 -17.49 21.71 -26.41
N VAL A 3 -16.21 21.48 -26.72
CA VAL A 3 -15.42 20.45 -26.01
C VAL A 3 -15.20 20.77 -24.53
N ILE A 4 -15.08 22.07 -24.20
CA ILE A 4 -14.89 22.53 -22.81
C ILE A 4 -16.12 22.20 -21.97
N ALA A 5 -17.32 22.24 -22.57
CA ALA A 5 -18.57 21.90 -21.89
C ALA A 5 -18.61 20.43 -21.42
N PHE A 6 -17.86 19.54 -22.05
CA PHE A 6 -17.73 18.14 -21.63
C PHE A 6 -16.49 17.89 -20.77
N LEU A 7 -15.37 18.53 -21.09
CA LEU A 7 -14.10 18.33 -20.37
C LEU A 7 -14.14 18.89 -18.95
N VAL A 8 -14.81 20.01 -18.71
CA VAL A 8 -14.89 20.61 -17.37
C VAL A 8 -15.66 19.70 -16.40
N PRO A 9 -16.89 19.24 -16.70
CA PRO A 9 -17.58 18.28 -15.84
C PRO A 9 -16.81 16.96 -15.68
N LEU A 10 -16.19 16.45 -16.74
CA LEU A 10 -15.42 15.21 -16.67
C LEU A 10 -14.21 15.35 -15.76
N ALA A 11 -13.46 16.45 -15.85
CA ALA A 11 -12.31 16.72 -14.98
C ALA A 11 -12.73 16.85 -13.51
N LEU A 12 -13.86 17.53 -13.23
CA LEU A 12 -14.39 17.63 -11.88
C LEU A 12 -14.81 16.27 -11.31
N LEU A 13 -15.46 15.43 -12.12
CA LEU A 13 -15.84 14.07 -11.72
C LEU A 13 -14.59 13.21 -11.44
N LEU A 14 -13.58 13.27 -12.30
CA LEU A 14 -12.33 12.54 -12.10
C LEU A 14 -11.59 13.01 -10.84
N GLY A 15 -11.55 14.33 -10.61
CA GLY A 15 -10.99 14.92 -9.39
C GLY A 15 -11.74 14.48 -8.13
N LEU A 16 -13.07 14.52 -8.16
CA LEU A 16 -13.92 14.07 -7.05
C LEU A 16 -13.76 12.56 -6.79
N PHE A 17 -13.71 11.74 -7.84
CA PHE A 17 -13.49 10.31 -7.73
C PHE A 17 -12.14 10.01 -7.07
N GLY A 18 -11.07 10.68 -7.51
CA GLY A 18 -9.76 10.58 -6.88
C GLY A 18 -9.77 11.01 -5.40
N LEU A 19 -10.44 12.11 -5.09
CA LEU A 19 -10.56 12.60 -3.71
C LEU A 19 -11.32 11.62 -2.81
N LEU A 20 -12.45 11.08 -3.28
CA LEU A 20 -13.22 10.08 -2.53
C LEU A 20 -12.42 8.79 -2.32
N GLY A 21 -11.70 8.32 -3.35
CA GLY A 21 -10.80 7.18 -3.24
C GLY A 21 -9.68 7.41 -2.23
N PHE A 22 -9.09 8.61 -2.25
CA PHE A 22 -8.05 9.01 -1.30
C PHE A 22 -8.57 9.05 0.14
N LEU A 23 -9.71 9.70 0.38
CA LEU A 23 -10.34 9.75 1.71
C LEU A 23 -10.75 8.36 2.22
N TRP A 24 -11.24 7.48 1.33
CA TRP A 24 -11.52 6.10 1.66
C TRP A 24 -10.25 5.34 2.06
N SER A 25 -9.14 5.53 1.34
CA SER A 25 -7.84 4.92 1.66
C SER A 25 -7.30 5.39 3.02
N LEU A 26 -7.47 6.68 3.36
CA LEU A 26 -7.12 7.20 4.69
C LEU A 26 -7.98 6.56 5.79
N LYS A 27 -9.30 6.46 5.57
CA LYS A 27 -10.20 5.81 6.54
C LYS A 27 -9.85 4.34 6.79
N ASN A 28 -9.28 3.66 5.81
CA ASN A 28 -8.88 2.26 5.93
C ASN A 28 -7.49 2.05 6.55
N GLY A 29 -6.79 3.12 6.96
CA GLY A 29 -5.48 3.02 7.62
C GLY A 29 -4.35 2.56 6.68
N GLN A 30 -4.52 2.61 5.36
CA GLN A 30 -3.48 2.17 4.41
C GLN A 30 -2.18 2.99 4.51
N TYR A 31 -2.25 4.19 5.09
CA TYR A 31 -1.10 5.09 5.21
C TYR A 31 -0.37 4.97 6.55
N ASP A 32 -0.84 4.11 7.46
CA ASP A 32 -0.26 3.97 8.80
C ASP A 32 1.11 3.24 8.79
N ASP A 33 1.38 2.43 7.76
CA ASP A 33 2.64 1.69 7.58
C ASP A 33 3.59 2.38 6.57
N LEU A 34 3.33 3.63 6.17
CA LEU A 34 4.26 4.35 5.28
C LEU A 34 5.63 4.60 5.93
N GLU A 35 5.65 4.89 7.22
CA GLU A 35 6.88 5.12 7.99
C GLU A 35 7.76 3.85 8.02
N GLY A 36 7.15 2.70 8.31
CA GLY A 36 7.84 1.41 8.34
C GLY A 36 8.26 0.92 6.95
N ALA A 37 7.49 1.23 5.91
CA ALA A 37 7.87 0.94 4.52
C ALA A 37 9.08 1.78 4.05
N ALA A 38 9.13 3.06 4.42
CA ALA A 38 10.27 3.94 4.10
C ALA A 38 11.56 3.50 4.80
N TRP A 39 11.47 3.07 6.07
CA TRP A 39 12.60 2.49 6.79
C TRP A 39 13.11 1.22 6.08
N ARG A 40 12.22 0.27 5.76
CA ARG A 40 12.56 -0.95 5.00
C ARG A 40 13.17 -0.67 3.62
N ALA A 41 12.74 0.38 2.94
CA ALA A 41 13.29 0.72 1.62
C ALA A 41 14.74 1.24 1.65
N ILE A 42 15.24 1.68 2.81
CA ILE A 42 16.59 2.25 2.99
C ILE A 42 17.46 1.34 3.88
N SER A 43 16.85 0.55 4.75
CA SER A 43 17.56 -0.41 5.60
C SER A 43 18.01 -1.62 4.77
N ASP A 44 19.33 -1.84 4.71
CA ASP A 44 19.93 -3.06 4.13
C ASP A 44 19.72 -4.31 5.03
N ASP A 45 19.11 -4.14 6.21
CA ASP A 45 18.80 -5.20 7.19
C ASP A 45 17.51 -5.98 6.83
N ASP A 46 17.20 -6.15 5.54
CA ASP A 46 16.25 -7.17 5.11
C ASP A 46 16.82 -8.53 5.54
N GLU A 47 16.47 -8.92 6.78
CA GLU A 47 16.74 -10.22 7.35
C GLU A 47 16.36 -11.25 6.32
N THR A 48 17.39 -11.88 5.74
CA THR A 48 17.25 -13.13 5.01
C THR A 48 16.26 -13.98 5.80
N PRO A 49 15.14 -14.44 5.21
CA PRO A 49 14.23 -15.30 5.92
C PRO A 49 15.08 -16.50 6.33
N THR A 50 15.44 -16.56 7.61
CA THR A 50 16.07 -17.72 8.19
C THR A 50 15.01 -18.78 8.01
N THR A 51 15.18 -19.57 6.95
CA THR A 51 14.48 -20.82 6.72
C THR A 51 14.79 -21.63 7.95
N SER A 52 13.95 -21.47 8.97
CA SER A 52 13.91 -22.30 10.14
C SER A 52 13.37 -23.61 9.61
N GLY A 53 14.30 -24.46 9.17
CA GLY A 53 14.00 -25.79 8.69
C GLY A 53 13.13 -26.50 9.73
N PRO A 54 12.09 -27.25 9.29
CA PRO A 54 11.19 -27.88 10.21
C PRO A 54 11.94 -28.97 10.99
N SER A 55 11.94 -28.81 12.31
CA SER A 55 11.52 -29.84 13.27
C SER A 55 11.60 -31.28 12.72
N ALA A 56 12.76 -31.92 12.87
CA ALA A 56 12.92 -33.36 12.73
C ALA A 56 14.02 -33.89 13.67
N ALA A 57 13.91 -33.57 14.95
CA ALA A 57 14.55 -34.37 16.01
C ALA A 57 13.50 -34.69 17.08
N HIS A 58 12.39 -35.23 16.58
CA HIS A 58 11.38 -35.92 17.36
C HIS A 58 12.04 -37.18 17.98
N ARG A 59 12.32 -37.09 19.27
CA ARG A 59 11.76 -38.01 20.29
C ARG A 59 12.21 -39.48 20.20
N GLY A 60 13.06 -39.85 21.17
CA GLY A 60 13.00 -41.10 21.93
C GLY A 60 13.10 -42.42 21.18
N VAL A 61 14.31 -43.01 21.21
CA VAL A 61 14.57 -44.44 21.44
C VAL A 61 15.97 -44.60 22.00
#